data_AF-A0A940RMP1-F1
#
_entry.id   AF-A0A940RMP1-F1
#
_cell.length_a   1.000
_cell.length_b   1.000
_cell.length_c   1.000
_cell.angle_alpha   90.00
_cell.angle_beta   90.00
_cell.angle_gamma   90.00
#
_symmetry.space_group_name_H-M   'P 1'
#
loop_
_entity.id
_entity.type
_entity.pdbx_description
1 polymer ?
#
loop_
_entity_poly.entity_id
_entity_poly.type
_entity_poly.pdbx_seq_one_letter_code
_entity_poly.pdbx_strand_id
1 'polypeptide(L)'
;MAYPVATFGWNQAKLSEHSFDDLERLRQAIVNDPASANRAHAAGKSIYLHTPAARRKLDAIAWAVTTKLREQRALQSEEPDR
;
A
#
# COMPACT_ATOMS: atom_id res chain seq x y z
N MET A 1 22.08 -2.16 6.26
CA MET A 1 20.92 -2.83 6.87
C MET A 1 19.70 -2.00 6.57
N ALA A 2 18.73 -2.51 5.82
CA ALA A 2 17.45 -1.83 5.63
C ALA A 2 16.58 -2.09 6.87
N TYR A 3 16.10 -1.03 7.52
CA TYR A 3 15.23 -1.17 8.68
C TYR A 3 13.84 -1.67 8.26
N PRO A 4 13.19 -2.53 9.06
CA PRO A 4 11.84 -2.97 8.77
C PRO A 4 10.88 -1.77 8.79
N VAL A 5 10.11 -1.59 7.72
CA VAL A 5 9.07 -0.56 7.64
C VAL A 5 7.95 -0.92 8.61
N ALA A 6 7.58 0.00 9.49
CA ALA A 6 6.50 -0.21 10.44
C ALA A 6 5.15 -0.35 9.72
N THR A 7 4.37 -1.37 10.06
CA THR A 7 3.07 -1.59 9.40
C THR A 7 1.91 -0.93 10.13
N PHE A 8 2.09 -0.54 11.40
CA PHE A 8 1.06 0.04 12.26
C PHE A 8 -0.27 -0.72 12.25
N GLY A 9 -0.21 -2.05 12.19
CA GLY A 9 -1.42 -2.88 12.08
C GLY A 9 -2.23 -2.64 10.80
N TRP A 10 -1.59 -2.14 9.73
CA TRP A 10 -2.19 -1.74 8.46
C TRP A 10 -3.17 -0.55 8.57
N ASN A 11 -2.97 0.32 9.54
CA ASN A 11 -3.73 1.57 9.65
C ASN A 11 -3.36 2.51 8.49
N GLN A 12 -4.33 2.83 7.64
CA GLN A 12 -4.13 3.56 6.39
C GLN A 12 -3.61 4.99 6.62
N ALA A 13 -4.08 5.67 7.67
CA ALA A 13 -3.65 7.03 8.02
C ALA A 13 -2.21 7.06 8.55
N LYS A 14 -1.80 6.04 9.31
CA LYS A 14 -0.40 5.91 9.72
C LYS A 14 0.51 5.51 8.58
N LEU A 15 0.01 4.73 7.62
CA LEU A 15 0.76 4.40 6.41
C LEU A 15 0.98 5.63 5.51
N SER A 16 0.06 6.59 5.42
CA SER A 16 0.28 7.80 4.58
C SER A 16 1.41 8.70 5.09
N GLU A 17 1.80 8.57 6.36
CA GLU A 17 2.97 9.24 6.93
C GLU A 17 4.29 8.70 6.34
N HIS A 18 4.34 7.45 5.86
CA HIS A 18 5.54 6.85 5.25
C HIS A 18 5.94 7.45 3.90
N SER A 19 7.21 7.31 3.52
CA SER A 19 7.68 7.68 2.18
C SER A 19 7.06 6.78 1.09
N PHE A 20 7.04 7.26 -0.16
CA PHE A 20 6.57 6.41 -1.28
C PHE A 20 7.45 5.17 -1.47
N ASP A 21 8.75 5.25 -1.19
CA ASP A 21 9.67 4.10 -1.25
C ASP A 21 9.30 3.05 -0.19
N ASP A 22 9.01 3.49 1.04
CA ASP A 22 8.57 2.60 2.12
C ASP A 22 7.22 1.93 1.79
N LEU A 23 6.28 2.70 1.23
CA LEU A 23 4.98 2.17 0.79
C LEU A 23 5.14 1.14 -0.35
N GLU A 24 6.05 1.38 -1.28
CA GLU A 24 6.36 0.44 -2.36
C GLU A 24 7.05 -0.83 -1.81
N ARG A 25 7.97 -0.70 -0.86
CA ARG A 25 8.58 -1.86 -0.18
C ARG A 25 7.54 -2.71 0.53
N LEU A 26 6.60 -2.08 1.25
CA LEU A 26 5.49 -2.79 1.89
C LEU A 26 4.60 -3.50 0.87
N ARG A 27 4.32 -2.86 -0.27
CA ARG A 27 3.54 -3.46 -1.37
C ARG A 27 4.26 -4.68 -1.93
N GLN A 28 5.55 -4.56 -2.24
CA GLN A 28 6.38 -5.65 -2.74
C GLN A 28 6.46 -6.81 -1.75
N ALA A 29 6.59 -6.53 -0.45
CA ALA A 29 6.60 -7.54 0.59
C ALA A 29 5.30 -8.38 0.60
N ILE A 30 4.13 -7.75 0.38
CA ILE A 30 2.86 -8.48 0.28
C ILE A 30 2.79 -9.28 -1.03
N VAL A 31 3.13 -8.66 -2.15
CA VAL A 31 2.99 -9.30 -3.48
C VAL A 31 3.92 -10.49 -3.63
N ASN A 32 5.14 -10.39 -3.08
CA ASN A 32 6.15 -11.43 -3.18
C ASN A 32 6.00 -12.53 -2.11
N ASP A 33 5.15 -12.33 -1.09
CA ASP A 33 4.87 -13.35 -0.08
C ASP A 33 3.99 -14.47 -0.68
N PRO A 34 4.48 -15.72 -0.75
CA PRO A 34 3.68 -16.85 -1.24
C PRO A 34 2.39 -17.07 -0.44
N ALA A 35 2.34 -16.68 0.83
CA ALA A 35 1.13 -16.76 1.66
C ALA A 35 0.04 -15.76 1.23
N SER A 36 0.42 -14.73 0.48
CA SER A 36 -0.52 -13.77 -0.10
C SER A 36 -1.16 -14.26 -1.39
N ALA A 37 -0.64 -15.32 -2.02
CA ALA A 37 -1.21 -15.90 -3.23
C ALA A 37 -2.52 -16.65 -2.95
N ASN A 38 -3.55 -16.41 -3.76
CA ASN A 38 -4.82 -17.11 -3.64
C ASN A 38 -4.80 -18.44 -4.43
N ARG A 39 -4.73 -19.57 -3.72
CA ARG A 39 -4.79 -20.89 -4.36
C ARG A 39 -6.08 -21.14 -5.14
N ALA A 40 -7.20 -20.55 -4.72
CA ALA A 40 -8.46 -20.68 -5.44
C ALA A 40 -8.41 -20.00 -6.82
N HIS A 41 -7.60 -18.94 -6.97
CA HIS A 41 -7.38 -18.31 -8.26
C HIS A 41 -6.56 -19.20 -9.19
N ALA A 42 -5.47 -19.80 -8.68
CA ALA A 42 -4.67 -20.77 -9.45
C ALA A 42 -5.51 -21.98 -9.92
N ALA A 43 -6.53 -22.36 -9.15
CA ALA A 43 -7.46 -23.44 -9.50
C ALA A 43 -8.63 -22.99 -10.42
N GLY A 44 -8.66 -21.74 -10.89
CA GLY A 44 -9.74 -21.20 -11.72
C GLY A 44 -11.07 -20.97 -10.98
N LYS A 45 -11.06 -21.04 -9.65
CA LYS A 45 -12.26 -20.92 -8.78
C LYS A 45 -12.44 -19.51 -8.22
N SER A 46 -11.53 -18.58 -8.49
CA SER A 46 -11.60 -17.21 -8.01
C SER A 46 -10.98 -16.24 -9.01
N ILE A 47 -11.57 -15.06 -9.14
CA ILE A 47 -11.01 -13.96 -9.96
C ILE A 47 -9.89 -13.21 -9.23
N TYR A 48 -9.74 -13.38 -7.91
CA TYR A 48 -8.80 -12.59 -7.12
C TYR A 48 -7.44 -13.26 -7.02
N LEU A 49 -6.41 -12.62 -7.55
CA LEU A 49 -5.01 -13.10 -7.49
C LEU A 49 -4.50 -13.31 -6.06
N HIS A 50 -4.86 -12.41 -5.15
CA HIS A 50 -4.39 -12.42 -3.77
C HIS A 50 -5.48 -12.82 -2.77
N THR A 51 -5.05 -13.37 -1.63
CA THR A 51 -5.96 -13.74 -0.53
C THR A 51 -6.74 -12.52 -0.02
N PRO A 52 -7.93 -12.71 0.60
CA PRO A 52 -8.68 -11.59 1.16
C PRO A 52 -7.87 -10.75 2.17
N ALA A 53 -7.02 -11.40 2.98
CA ALA A 53 -6.15 -10.72 3.93
C ALA A 53 -5.08 -9.87 3.23
N ALA A 54 -4.42 -10.41 2.20
CA ALA A 54 -3.43 -9.66 1.42
C ALA A 54 -4.06 -8.46 0.68
N ARG A 55 -5.25 -8.63 0.11
CA ARG A 55 -5.99 -7.53 -0.54
C ARG A 55 -6.27 -6.38 0.42
N ARG A 56 -6.74 -6.65 1.64
CA ARG A 56 -6.96 -5.59 2.66
C ARG A 56 -5.70 -4.78 2.96
N LYS A 57 -4.53 -5.42 2.99
CA LYS A 57 -3.24 -4.76 3.19
C LYS A 57 -2.87 -3.89 1.98
N LEU A 58 -3.07 -4.40 0.76
CA LEU A 58 -2.85 -3.65 -0.47
C LEU A 58 -3.79 -2.44 -0.59
N ASP A 59 -5.06 -2.60 -0.22
CA ASP A 59 -6.04 -1.51 -0.19
C ASP A 59 -5.63 -0.42 0.80
N ALA A 60 -5.07 -0.80 1.95
CA ALA A 60 -4.53 0.13 2.94
C ALA A 60 -3.36 0.95 2.37
N ILE A 61 -2.44 0.32 1.65
CA ILE A 61 -1.33 1.01 0.97
C ILE A 61 -1.88 1.93 -0.14
N ALA A 62 -2.82 1.45 -0.95
CA ALA A 62 -3.40 2.23 -2.04
C ALA A 62 -4.09 3.50 -1.53
N TRP A 63 -4.82 3.39 -0.42
CA TRP A 63 -5.40 4.54 0.26
C TRP A 63 -4.30 5.50 0.73
N ALA A 64 -3.26 4.99 1.40
CA ALA A 64 -2.17 5.81 1.92
C ALA A 64 -1.46 6.62 0.83
N VAL A 65 -1.16 5.99 -0.31
CA VAL A 65 -0.57 6.65 -1.49
C VAL A 65 -1.51 7.73 -2.04
N THR A 66 -2.80 7.40 -2.18
CA THR A 66 -3.81 8.33 -2.73
C THR A 66 -3.95 9.57 -1.85
N THR A 67 -4.03 9.39 -0.53
CA THR A 67 -4.10 10.47 0.44
C THR A 67 -2.86 11.35 0.38
N LYS A 68 -1.67 10.74 0.38
CA LYS A 68 -0.40 11.47 0.29
C LYS A 68 -0.29 12.31 -0.98
N LEU A 69 -0.72 11.78 -2.13
CA LEU A 69 -0.75 12.52 -3.40
C LEU A 69 -1.72 13.70 -3.36
N ARG A 70 -2.88 13.55 -2.70
CA ARG A 70 -3.85 14.64 -2.52
C ARG A 70 -3.28 15.75 -1.64
N GLU A 71 -2.61 15.40 -0.55
CA GLU A 71 -1.95 16.36 0.34
C GLU A 71 -0.83 17.12 -0.38
N GLN A 72 0.03 16.43 -1.14
CA GLN A 72 1.07 17.08 -1.93
C GLN A 72 0.49 18.04 -2.97
N ARG A 73 -0.61 17.65 -3.64
CA ARG A 73 -1.28 18.53 -4.60
C ARG A 73 -1.89 19.75 -3.93
N ALA A 74 -2.46 19.59 -2.74
CA ALA A 74 -2.99 20.72 -1.97
C ALA A 74 -1.86 21.69 -1.60
N LEU A 75 -0.73 21.20 -1.09
CA LEU A 75 0.45 22.00 -0.77
C LEU A 75 0.99 22.78 -1.99
N GLN A 76 1.07 22.13 -3.15
CA GLN A 76 1.51 22.77 -4.40
C GLN A 76 0.53 23.83 -4.93
N SER A 77 -0.77 23.69 -4.63
CA SER A 77 -1.79 24.64 -5.08
C SER A 77 -1.82 25.91 -4.21
N GLU A 78 -1.19 25.86 -3.03
CA GLU A 78 -1.08 26.99 -2.10
C GLU A 78 0.27 27.73 -2.19
N GLU A 79 1.14 27.40 -3.15
CA GLU A 79 2.26 28.27 -3.55
C GLU A 79 1.77 29.22 -4.65
N PRO A 80 1.34 30.46 -4.31
CA PRO A 80 1.03 31.46 -5.30
C PRO A 80 2.33 31.94 -5.95
N ASP A 81 2.25 32.14 -7.26
CA ASP A 81 3.17 32.91 -8.11
C ASP A 81 3.87 34.03 -7.31
N ARG A 82 5.20 33.90 -7.13
CA ARG A 82 6.06 34.90 -6.51
C ARG A 82 7.09 35.40 -7.53
#